data_AF-A0A656YVL9-F1
#
_entry.id   AF-A0A656YVL9-F1
#
_cell.length_a   1.000
_cell.length_b   1.000
_cell.length_c   1.000
_cell.angle_alpha   90.00
_cell.angle_beta   90.00
_cell.angle_gamma   90.00
#
_symmetry.space_group_name_H-M   'P 1'
#
loop_
_entity.id
_entity.type
_entity.pdbx_description
1 polymer ?
#
loop_
_entity_poly.entity_id
_entity_poly.type
_entity_poly.pdbx_seq_one_letter_code
_entity_poly.pdbx_strand_id
1 'polypeptide(L)'
;MRIGRIERLILVNLLEMEENVPENPYQIDYSAKYTRRYWGERIPTLGIRNRIYGRDVGPSERASFSRALRRLEEKGLIRAWNHAGWGEKDYRTHVKLTEEGKKIAKAKR
;
A
#
# COMPACT_ATOMS: atom_id res chain seq x y z
N MET A 1 13.99 13.45 -9.41
CA MET A 1 12.80 12.68 -9.84
C MET A 1 11.52 13.40 -9.42
N ARG A 2 10.52 13.53 -10.31
CA ARG A 2 9.21 14.16 -10.00
C ARG A 2 8.22 13.10 -9.50
N ILE A 3 7.57 13.38 -8.38
CA ILE A 3 6.56 12.51 -7.75
C ILE A 3 5.21 13.25 -7.78
N GLY A 4 4.15 12.57 -8.25
CA GLY A 4 2.79 13.13 -8.26
C GLY A 4 2.14 13.16 -6.88
N ARG A 5 1.04 13.91 -6.72
CA ARG A 5 0.33 14.03 -5.42
C ARG A 5 -0.08 12.67 -4.84
N ILE A 6 -0.70 11.81 -5.65
CA ILE A 6 -1.16 10.48 -5.20
C ILE A 6 0.03 9.57 -4.88
N GLU A 7 1.09 9.62 -5.69
CA GLU A 7 2.32 8.85 -5.44
C GLU A 7 2.96 9.25 -4.11
N ARG A 8 3.04 10.55 -3.81
CA ARG A 8 3.49 11.05 -2.50
C ARG A 8 2.63 10.49 -1.36
N LEU A 9 1.30 10.59 -1.48
CA LEU A 9 0.38 10.10 -0.45
C LEU A 9 0.54 8.61 -0.19
N ILE A 10 0.76 7.81 -1.24
CA ILE A 10 1.05 6.37 -1.12
C ILE A 10 2.35 6.15 -0.35
N LEU A 11 3.44 6.82 -0.73
CA LEU A 11 4.75 6.64 -0.10
C LEU A 11 4.74 6.99 1.39
N VAL A 12 4.11 8.13 1.75
CA VAL A 12 4.04 8.59 3.15
C VAL A 12 3.18 7.64 4.00
N ASN A 13 2.00 7.24 3.50
CA ASN A 13 1.15 6.30 4.25
C ASN A 13 1.79 4.91 4.36
N LEU A 14 2.50 4.45 3.33
CA LEU A 14 3.28 3.21 3.41
C LEU A 14 4.33 3.27 4.51
N LEU A 15 5.11 4.34 4.56
CA LEU A 15 6.14 4.52 5.58
C LEU A 15 5.52 4.52 6.99
N GLU A 16 4.44 5.27 7.19
CA GLU A 16 3.72 5.28 8.47
C GLU A 16 3.20 3.90 8.87
N MET A 17 2.69 3.13 7.90
CA MET A 17 2.21 1.77 8.16
C MET A 17 3.34 0.78 8.43
N GLU A 18 4.51 0.93 7.80
CA GLU A 18 5.70 0.13 8.09
C GLU A 18 6.32 0.49 9.46
N GLU A 19 6.29 1.78 9.85
CA GLU A 19 6.80 2.26 11.14
C GLU A 19 5.86 1.90 12.32
N ASN A 20 4.56 1.80 12.06
CA ASN A 20 3.53 1.55 13.07
C ASN A 20 2.80 0.23 12.81
N VAL A 21 3.54 -0.84 12.52
CA VAL A 21 2.97 -2.19 12.50
C VAL A 21 2.55 -2.52 13.94
N PRO A 22 1.25 -2.64 14.24
CA PRO A 22 0.82 -2.93 15.59
C PRO A 22 1.27 -4.33 15.99
N GLU A 23 1.23 -4.61 17.29
CA GLU A 23 1.61 -5.93 17.79
C GLU A 23 0.61 -7.01 17.36
N ASN A 24 -0.65 -6.62 17.14
CA ASN A 24 -1.74 -7.53 16.78
C ASN A 24 -2.34 -7.24 15.38
N PRO A 25 -2.30 -8.20 14.43
CA PRO A 25 -2.90 -8.07 13.09
C PRO A 25 -4.40 -7.83 13.04
N TYR A 26 -5.11 -8.13 14.13
CA TYR A 26 -6.56 -7.96 14.24
C TYR A 26 -6.97 -6.57 14.72
N GLN A 27 -6.05 -5.75 15.23
CA GLN A 27 -6.32 -4.34 15.60
C GLN A 27 -6.34 -3.41 14.39
N ILE A 28 -5.82 -3.88 13.26
CA ILE A 28 -5.91 -3.23 11.97
C ILE A 28 -7.28 -3.59 11.37
N ASP A 29 -8.19 -2.62 11.29
CA ASP A 29 -9.49 -2.70 10.58
C ASP A 29 -9.31 -2.73 9.04
N TYR A 30 -8.33 -3.51 8.59
CA TYR A 30 -7.95 -3.70 7.20
C TYR A 30 -7.86 -5.19 6.92
N SER A 31 -9.01 -5.84 6.82
CA SER A 31 -9.08 -7.24 6.38
C SER A 31 -8.07 -8.14 7.14
N ALA A 32 -8.14 -8.14 8.47
CA ALA A 32 -7.22 -8.83 9.39
C ALA A 32 -6.92 -10.31 9.04
N LYS A 33 -7.79 -10.94 8.23
CA LYS A 33 -7.61 -12.30 7.72
C LYS A 33 -6.42 -12.46 6.75
N TYR A 34 -5.92 -11.40 6.12
CA TYR A 34 -4.90 -11.48 5.05
C TYR A 34 -3.56 -10.85 5.43
N THR A 35 -3.57 -9.93 6.40
CA THR A 35 -2.38 -9.39 7.04
C THR A 35 -1.62 -10.45 7.83
N ARG A 36 -2.27 -11.52 8.33
CA ARG A 36 -1.60 -12.56 9.14
C ARG A 36 -0.46 -13.29 8.41
N ARG A 37 -0.60 -13.57 7.11
CA ARG A 37 0.42 -14.33 6.35
C ARG A 37 1.66 -13.49 6.01
N TYR A 38 1.51 -12.17 5.89
CA TYR A 38 2.57 -11.24 5.48
C TYR A 38 2.78 -10.14 6.53
N TRP A 39 2.46 -10.45 7.79
CA TRP A 39 2.41 -9.49 8.90
C TRP A 39 3.78 -8.84 9.11
N GLY A 40 3.81 -7.51 9.16
CA GLY A 40 5.07 -6.75 9.27
C GLY A 40 5.97 -6.78 8.03
N GLU A 41 5.68 -7.62 7.05
CA GLU A 41 6.51 -7.75 5.85
C GLU A 41 5.97 -6.98 4.64
N ARG A 42 4.65 -6.98 4.44
CA ARG A 42 3.99 -6.38 3.26
C ARG A 42 2.64 -5.77 3.63
N ILE A 43 2.31 -4.67 2.97
CA ILE A 43 1.09 -3.90 3.24
C ILE A 43 0.07 -4.13 2.10
N PRO A 44 -1.19 -4.51 2.39
CA PRO A 44 -2.22 -4.64 1.37
C PRO A 44 -2.56 -3.28 0.75
N THR A 45 -2.62 -3.20 -0.58
CA THR A 45 -2.91 -1.94 -1.30
C THR A 45 -4.28 -1.38 -0.98
N LEU A 46 -5.24 -2.25 -0.68
CA LEU A 46 -6.56 -1.88 -0.18
C LEU A 46 -6.48 -0.99 1.06
N GLY A 47 -5.59 -1.32 2.00
CA GLY A 47 -5.49 -0.54 3.23
C GLY A 47 -4.90 0.84 3.04
N ILE A 48 -3.88 0.95 2.19
CA ILE A 48 -3.30 2.24 1.82
C ILE A 48 -4.36 3.11 1.11
N ARG A 49 -5.09 2.53 0.16
CA ARG A 49 -6.15 3.23 -0.57
C ARG A 49 -7.22 3.77 0.39
N ASN A 50 -7.65 2.95 1.34
CA ASN A 50 -8.67 3.35 2.31
C ASN A 50 -8.17 4.44 3.27
N ARG A 51 -6.87 4.50 3.60
CA ARG A 51 -6.30 5.65 4.36
C ARG A 51 -6.34 6.94 3.55
N ILE A 52 -6.08 6.86 2.25
CA ILE A 52 -5.97 8.05 1.39
C ILE A 52 -7.34 8.60 1.01
N TYR A 53 -8.31 7.73 0.68
CA TYR A 53 -9.60 8.12 0.12
C TYR A 53 -10.81 7.77 1.00
N GLY A 54 -10.62 7.07 2.11
CA GLY A 54 -11.72 6.46 2.85
C GLY A 54 -12.24 5.17 2.22
N ARG A 55 -13.33 4.62 2.77
CA ARG A 55 -13.94 3.35 2.31
C ARG A 55 -14.76 3.53 1.05
N ASP A 56 -15.42 4.67 0.90
CA ASP A 56 -16.31 4.99 -0.23
C ASP A 56 -15.53 5.62 -1.38
N VAL A 57 -14.58 4.85 -1.92
CA VAL A 57 -13.73 5.29 -3.04
C VAL A 57 -14.36 4.92 -4.38
N GLY A 58 -14.52 5.92 -5.24
CA GLY A 58 -15.12 5.79 -6.56
C GLY A 58 -14.19 5.15 -7.62
N PRO A 59 -14.71 4.79 -8.80
CA PRO A 59 -13.92 4.13 -9.85
C PRO A 59 -12.73 4.95 -10.35
N SER A 60 -12.87 6.27 -10.47
CA SER A 60 -11.83 7.18 -10.97
C SER A 60 -10.63 7.27 -10.02
N GLU A 61 -10.90 7.30 -8.72
CA GLU A 61 -9.89 7.33 -7.65
C GLU A 61 -9.18 5.98 -7.56
N ARG A 62 -9.92 4.87 -7.65
CA ARG A 62 -9.34 3.52 -7.75
C ARG A 62 -8.38 3.42 -8.94
N ALA A 63 -8.79 3.87 -10.12
CA ALA A 63 -7.95 3.86 -11.31
C ALA A 63 -6.70 4.75 -11.16
N SER A 64 -6.85 5.91 -10.54
CA SER A 64 -5.73 6.84 -10.30
C SER A 64 -4.74 6.30 -9.27
N PHE A 65 -5.23 5.65 -8.23
CA PHE A 65 -4.42 4.93 -7.24
C PHE A 65 -3.65 3.78 -7.87
N SER A 66 -4.30 2.92 -8.65
CA SER A 66 -3.64 1.79 -9.34
C SER A 66 -2.56 2.27 -10.32
N ARG A 67 -2.81 3.34 -11.08
CA ARG A 67 -1.79 3.96 -11.95
C ARG A 67 -0.62 4.52 -11.15
N ALA A 68 -0.87 5.14 -10.00
CA ALA A 68 0.18 5.66 -9.13
C ALA A 68 1.04 4.54 -8.54
N LEU A 69 0.45 3.42 -8.10
CA LEU A 69 1.18 2.24 -7.65
C LEU A 69 2.10 1.70 -8.75
N ARG A 70 1.58 1.51 -9.96
CA ARG A 70 2.38 1.04 -11.10
C ARG A 70 3.57 1.96 -11.38
N ARG A 71 3.36 3.29 -11.40
CA ARG A 71 4.45 4.25 -11.61
C ARG A 71 5.47 4.23 -10.48
N LEU A 72 5.06 4.02 -9.24
CA LEU A 72 6.00 3.88 -8.11
C LEU A 72 6.84 2.61 -8.22
N GLU A 73 6.24 1.51 -8.69
CA GLU A 73 6.94 0.25 -8.93
C GLU A 73 7.92 0.38 -10.11
N GLU A 74 7.50 0.98 -11.23
CA GLU A 74 8.37 1.29 -12.38
C GLU A 74 9.56 2.18 -12.00
N LYS A 75 9.37 3.09 -11.04
CA LYS A 75 10.45 3.94 -10.47
C LYS A 75 11.33 3.19 -9.46
N GLY A 76 11.04 1.93 -9.14
CA GLY A 76 11.79 1.14 -8.15
C GLY A 76 11.60 1.60 -6.70
N LEU A 77 10.54 2.34 -6.40
CA LEU A 77 10.28 2.88 -5.06
C LEU A 77 9.44 1.94 -4.19
N ILE A 78 8.70 1.04 -4.82
CA ILE A 78 7.98 -0.03 -4.15
C ILE A 78 8.22 -1.34 -4.90
N ARG A 79 7.95 -2.46 -4.23
CA ARG A 79 7.74 -3.76 -4.86
C ARG A 79 6.31 -4.20 -4.62
N ALA A 80 5.65 -4.74 -5.63
CA ALA A 80 4.32 -5.32 -5.51
C ALA A 80 4.33 -6.85 -5.64
N TRP A 81 3.39 -7.50 -4.95
CA TRP A 81 3.13 -8.93 -5.05
C TRP A 81 1.64 -9.19 -5.16
N ASN A 82 1.25 -10.06 -6.08
CA ASN A 82 -0.12 -10.53 -6.20
C ASN A 82 -0.26 -11.90 -5.55
N HIS A 83 -1.30 -12.07 -4.76
CA HIS A 83 -1.64 -13.34 -4.12
C HIS A 83 -3.08 -13.70 -4.46
N ALA A 84 -3.32 -14.95 -4.83
CA ALA A 84 -4.69 -15.47 -4.94
C ALA A 84 -5.32 -15.50 -3.54
N GLY A 85 -6.52 -14.96 -3.39
CA GLY A 85 -7.29 -15.12 -2.17
C GLY A 85 -7.54 -16.61 -1.88
N TRP A 86 -7.63 -16.98 -0.60
CA TRP A 86 -8.02 -18.34 -0.22
C TRP A 86 -9.46 -18.61 -0.66
N GLY A 87 -9.63 -19.27 -1.81
CA GLY A 87 -10.92 -19.74 -2.32
C GLY A 87 -11.73 -18.73 -3.14
N GLU A 88 -11.20 -17.55 -3.49
CA GLU A 88 -11.91 -16.54 -4.30
C GLU A 88 -11.17 -16.25 -5.62
N LYS A 89 -11.94 -15.91 -6.66
CA LYS A 89 -11.45 -15.43 -7.96
C LYS A 89 -10.70 -14.08 -7.89
N ASP A 90 -10.51 -13.53 -6.69
CA ASP A 90 -9.94 -12.21 -6.47
C ASP A 90 -8.47 -12.27 -6.06
N TYR A 91 -7.62 -11.69 -6.90
CA TYR A 91 -6.22 -11.43 -6.58
C TYR A 91 -6.10 -10.23 -5.65
N ARG A 92 -5.24 -10.34 -4.63
CA ARG A 92 -4.89 -9.24 -3.73
C ARG A 92 -3.46 -8.79 -3.94
N THR A 93 -3.28 -7.50 -4.14
CA THR A 93 -1.96 -6.89 -4.26
C THR A 93 -1.47 -6.41 -2.90
N HIS A 94 -0.25 -6.79 -2.56
CA HIS A 94 0.50 -6.25 -1.42
C HIS A 94 1.72 -5.50 -1.94
N VAL A 95 2.21 -4.55 -1.17
CA VAL A 95 3.36 -3.72 -1.53
C VAL A 95 4.27 -3.49 -0.33
N LYS A 96 5.53 -3.13 -0.61
CA LYS A 96 6.52 -2.72 0.38
C LYS A 96 7.40 -1.62 -0.21
N LEU A 97 7.86 -0.67 0.61
CA LEU A 97 8.86 0.31 0.19
C LEU A 97 10.21 -0.37 -0.08
N THR A 98 10.91 0.10 -1.12
CA THR A 98 12.34 -0.13 -1.24
C THR A 98 13.11 0.85 -0.36
N GLU A 99 14.41 0.67 -0.18
CA GLU A 99 15.23 1.62 0.60
C GLU A 99 15.20 3.04 0.00
N GLU A 100 15.24 3.17 -1.32
CA GLU A 100 15.06 4.47 -1.98
C GLU A 100 13.64 5.01 -1.78
N GLY A 101 12.62 4.14 -1.85
CA GLY A 101 11.25 4.49 -1.51
C GLY A 101 11.10 5.08 -0.12
N LYS A 102 11.73 4.47 0.90
CA LYS A 102 11.74 4.97 2.28
C LYS A 102 12.43 6.32 2.38
N LYS A 103 13.59 6.49 1.73
CA LYS A 103 14.33 7.76 1.72
C LYS A 103 13.47 8.90 1.16
N ILE A 104 12.80 8.66 0.04
CA ILE A 104 11.91 9.64 -0.59
C ILE A 104 10.67 9.88 0.25
N ALA A 105 10.05 8.84 0.81
CA ALA A 105 8.91 8.98 1.70
C ALA A 105 9.24 9.89 2.89
N LYS A 106 10.39 9.69 3.54
CA LYS A 106 10.87 10.53 4.65
C LYS A 106 11.08 11.98 4.23
N ALA A 107 11.69 12.22 3.07
CA ALA A 107 11.91 13.57 2.55
C ALA A 107 10.62 14.28 2.08
N LYS A 108 9.50 13.55 2.01
CA LYS A 108 8.22 14.04 1.52
C LYS A 108 7.11 13.99 2.56
N ARG A 109 7.38 13.56 3.80
CA ARG A 109 6.52 13.81 4.95
C ARG A 109 6.28 15.31 5.04
#